data_AF-A0A918PF64-F1
#
_entry.id   AF-A0A918PF64-F1
#
_cell.length_a   1.000
_cell.length_b   1.000
_cell.length_c   1.000
_cell.angle_alpha   90.00
_cell.angle_beta   90.00
_cell.angle_gamma   90.00
#
_symmetry.space_group_name_H-M   'P 1'
#
loop_
_entity.id
_entity.type
_entity.pdbx_description
1 polymer ?
#
loop_
_entity_poly.entity_id
_entity_poly.type
_entity_poly.pdbx_seq_one_letter_code
_entity_poly.pdbx_strand_id
1 'polypeptide(L)'
;MTPKLTPYQATMLRLSGFDPIDGNGYGIELRGSPDWAAARKLVKLGLGWIEGGRPNGSELPGLFFANHEGTAVNFADELAAWETRKGRW
;
A
#
# COMPACT_ATOMS: atom_id res chain seq x y z
N MET A 1 -9.81 -1.57 14.21
CA MET A 1 -10.87 -2.00 13.26
C MET A 1 -10.21 -2.21 11.91
N THR A 2 -10.24 -3.42 11.36
CA THR A 2 -9.66 -3.68 10.03
C THR A 2 -10.55 -3.00 8.97
N PRO A 3 -10.00 -2.11 8.12
CA PRO A 3 -10.78 -1.43 7.10
C PRO A 3 -11.41 -2.47 6.13
N LYS A 4 -12.68 -2.26 5.76
CA LYS A 4 -13.34 -3.09 4.74
C LYS A 4 -12.78 -2.75 3.36
N LEU A 5 -11.82 -3.54 2.90
CA LEU A 5 -11.22 -3.41 1.57
C LEU A 5 -12.00 -4.21 0.53
N THR A 6 -12.08 -3.68 -0.69
CA THR A 6 -12.50 -4.47 -1.84
C THR A 6 -11.40 -5.46 -2.23
N PRO A 7 -11.72 -6.55 -2.94
CA PRO A 7 -10.70 -7.47 -3.46
C PRO A 7 -9.63 -6.74 -4.29
N TYR A 8 -10.02 -5.73 -5.06
CA TYR A 8 -9.10 -4.93 -5.86
C TYR A 8 -8.11 -4.11 -5.02
N GLN A 9 -8.59 -3.50 -3.94
CA GLN A 9 -7.74 -2.76 -3.00
C GLN A 9 -6.78 -3.68 -2.25
N ALA A 10 -7.24 -4.87 -1.85
CA ALA A 10 -6.40 -5.87 -1.23
C ALA A 10 -5.31 -6.39 -2.20
N THR A 11 -5.65 -6.61 -3.47
CA THR A 11 -4.68 -6.95 -4.51
C THR A 11 -3.68 -5.82 -4.74
N MET A 12 -4.11 -4.56 -4.73
CA MET A 12 -3.22 -3.41 -4.85
C MET A 12 -2.20 -3.35 -3.68
N LEU A 13 -2.63 -3.57 -2.44
CA LEU A 13 -1.72 -3.67 -1.27
C LEU A 13 -0.82 -4.92 -1.30
N ARG A 14 -1.23 -5.98 -2.00
CA ARG A 14 -0.42 -7.18 -2.22
C ARG A 14 0.72 -6.95 -3.20
N LEU A 15 0.38 -6.26 -4.28
CA LEU A 15 1.28 -6.03 -5.39
C LEU A 15 2.16 -4.80 -5.22
N SER A 16 1.87 -3.93 -4.25
CA SER A 16 2.79 -2.91 -3.75
C SER A 16 3.37 -3.33 -2.40
N GLY A 17 4.48 -2.72 -2.00
CA GLY A 17 5.10 -3.04 -0.73
C GLY A 17 5.81 -1.87 -0.12
N PHE A 18 6.25 -2.08 1.11
CA PHE A 18 7.03 -1.18 1.92
C PHE A 18 8.27 -1.93 2.35
N ASP A 19 9.46 -1.43 2.03
CA ASP A 19 10.69 -1.93 2.63
C ASP A 19 10.90 -1.21 3.98
N PRO A 20 10.89 -1.93 5.12
CA PRO A 20 11.07 -1.32 6.43
C PRO A 20 12.50 -0.86 6.73
N ILE A 21 13.48 -1.24 5.91
CA ILE A 21 14.90 -0.92 6.11
C ILE A 21 15.23 0.46 5.56
N ASP A 22 14.78 0.77 4.34
CA ASP A 22 15.12 2.02 3.66
C ASP A 22 13.90 2.88 3.28
N GLY A 23 12.68 2.39 3.54
CA GLY A 23 11.43 3.07 3.19
C GLY A 23 11.06 3.00 1.71
N ASN A 24 11.91 2.38 0.87
CA ASN A 24 11.70 2.29 -0.57
C ASN A 24 10.92 1.02 -0.88
N GLY A 25 9.61 1.19 -0.98
CA GLY A 25 8.71 0.15 -1.43
C GLY A 25 8.81 -0.15 -2.92
N TYR A 26 8.24 -1.28 -3.34
CA TYR A 26 7.88 -1.48 -4.74
C TYR A 26 6.53 -0.82 -5.02
N GLY A 27 6.54 0.16 -5.92
CA GLY A 27 5.34 0.86 -6.37
C GLY A 27 4.68 0.15 -7.55
N ILE A 28 3.34 0.18 -7.62
CA ILE A 28 2.61 -0.30 -8.79
C ILE A 28 2.11 0.84 -9.65
N GLU A 29 2.17 0.65 -10.97
CA GLU A 29 1.72 1.64 -11.95
C GLU A 29 0.20 1.77 -11.99
N LEU A 30 -0.28 3.01 -12.01
CA LEU A 30 -1.69 3.38 -12.09
C LEU A 30 -2.07 3.64 -13.56
N ARG A 31 -2.54 2.61 -14.25
CA ARG A 31 -2.75 2.61 -15.71
C ARG A 31 -4.10 3.12 -16.16
N GLY A 32 -5.08 3.18 -15.26
CA GLY A 32 -6.42 3.66 -15.59
C GLY A 32 -7.24 4.14 -14.41
N SER A 33 -8.41 4.70 -14.69
CA SER A 33 -9.34 5.23 -13.68
C SER A 33 -9.62 4.28 -12.50
N PRO A 34 -9.76 2.95 -12.69
CA PRO A 34 -9.95 2.01 -11.57
C PRO A 34 -8.77 1.98 -10.59
N ASP A 35 -7.53 1.98 -11.09
CA ASP A 35 -6.32 1.98 -10.26
C ASP A 35 -6.24 3.24 -9.43
N TRP A 36 -6.42 4.38 -10.09
CA TRP A 36 -6.43 5.68 -9.43
C TRP A 36 -7.52 5.81 -8.37
N ALA A 37 -8.71 5.25 -8.62
CA ALA A 37 -9.80 5.25 -7.65
C ALA A 37 -9.49 4.36 -6.43
N ALA A 38 -8.89 3.19 -6.65
CA ALA A 38 -8.49 2.29 -5.58
C ALA A 38 -7.34 2.88 -4.74
N ALA A 39 -6.29 3.38 -5.40
CA ALA A 39 -5.15 4.01 -4.77
C ALA A 39 -5.57 5.22 -3.92
N ARG A 40 -6.39 6.13 -4.46
CA ARG A 40 -6.89 7.29 -3.67
C ARG A 40 -7.69 6.88 -2.44
N LYS A 41 -8.47 5.79 -2.52
CA LYS A 41 -9.17 5.25 -1.34
C LYS A 41 -8.19 4.70 -0.32
N LEU A 42 -7.15 3.97 -0.74
CA LEU A 42 -6.11 3.45 0.16
C LEU A 42 -5.30 4.56 0.83
N VAL A 43 -4.95 5.62 0.08
CA VAL A 43 -4.31 6.84 0.63
C VAL A 43 -5.22 7.51 1.66
N LYS A 44 -6.52 7.65 1.36
CA LYS A 44 -7.50 8.21 2.33
C LYS A 44 -7.63 7.37 3.59
N LEU A 45 -7.38 6.06 3.50
CA LEU A 45 -7.35 5.14 4.65
C LEU A 45 -6.01 5.12 5.38
N GLY A 46 -5.00 5.88 4.93
CA GLY A 46 -3.68 5.91 5.54
C GLY A 46 -2.82 4.68 5.22
N LEU A 47 -3.16 3.89 4.20
CA LEU A 47 -2.52 2.60 3.90
C LEU A 47 -1.39 2.68 2.85
N GLY A 48 -1.00 3.90 2.45
CA GLY A 48 -0.01 4.11 1.41
C GLY A 48 -0.02 5.54 0.87
N TRP A 49 0.79 5.77 -0.17
CA TRP A 49 0.87 7.06 -0.86
C TRP A 49 0.94 6.87 -2.37
N ILE A 50 0.77 7.98 -3.10
CA ILE A 50 0.90 8.01 -4.56
C ILE A 50 2.02 8.98 -4.92
N GLU A 51 2.89 8.58 -5.84
CA GLU A 51 3.89 9.44 -6.46
C GLU A 51 3.64 9.57 -7.96
N GLY A 52 4.04 10.69 -8.54
CA GLY A 52 3.94 10.92 -9.98
C GLY A 52 2.50 11.02 -10.53
N GLY A 53 2.40 10.88 -11.86
CA GLY A 53 1.15 10.91 -12.62
C GLY A 53 0.52 12.30 -12.82
N ARG A 54 -0.34 12.37 -13.84
CA ARG A 54 -1.04 13.60 -14.28
C ARG A 54 -2.08 14.19 -13.31
N PRO A 55 -2.47 13.60 -12.17
CA PRO A 55 -3.18 14.35 -11.13
C PRO A 55 -2.28 15.32 -10.34
N ASN A 56 -0.95 15.12 -10.36
CA ASN A 56 0.04 15.94 -9.65
C ASN A 56 0.96 16.73 -10.61
N GLY A 57 0.64 16.77 -11.90
CA GLY A 57 1.44 17.46 -12.92
C GLY A 57 2.78 16.80 -13.28
N SER A 58 3.02 15.55 -12.85
CA SER A 58 4.27 14.84 -13.12
C SER A 58 4.29 14.20 -14.51
N GLU A 59 5.45 14.23 -15.16
CA GLU A 59 5.74 13.50 -16.41
C GLU A 59 5.98 11.99 -16.18
N LEU A 60 6.22 11.59 -14.92
CA LEU A 60 6.38 10.20 -14.55
C LEU A 60 5.03 9.48 -14.46
N PRO A 61 4.97 8.17 -14.72
CA PRO A 61 3.77 7.38 -14.46
C PRO A 61 3.36 7.51 -12.99
N GLY A 62 2.06 7.47 -12.72
CA GLY A 62 1.57 7.44 -11.35
C GLY A 62 1.86 6.08 -10.72
N LEU A 63 2.45 6.08 -9.52
CA LEU A 63 2.77 4.88 -8.76
C LEU A 63 2.05 4.90 -7.41
N PHE A 64 1.53 3.75 -6.97
CA PHE A 64 1.04 3.56 -5.60
C PHE A 64 2.02 2.70 -4.81
N PHE A 65 2.35 3.14 -3.60
CA PHE A 65 3.21 2.44 -2.64
C PHE A 65 2.41 2.14 -1.37
N ALA A 66 2.48 0.89 -0.89
CA ALA A 66 1.98 0.56 0.45
C ALA A 66 2.94 1.15 1.50
N ASN A 67 2.41 1.56 2.64
CA ASN A 67 3.23 1.85 3.82
C ASN A 67 3.18 0.66 4.80
N HIS A 68 3.83 0.81 5.96
CA HIS A 68 3.83 -0.22 7.00
C HIS A 68 2.42 -0.72 7.36
N GLU A 69 1.44 0.18 7.48
CA GLU A 69 0.04 -0.20 7.77
C GLU A 69 -0.61 -0.94 6.60
N GLY A 70 -0.35 -0.54 5.36
CA GLY A 70 -0.81 -1.23 4.15
C GLY A 70 -0.25 -2.64 4.04
N THR A 71 1.05 -2.81 4.32
CA THR A 71 1.72 -4.12 4.34
C THR A 71 1.20 -5.00 5.47
N ALA A 72 0.97 -4.43 6.65
CA ALA A 72 0.33 -5.08 7.78
C ALA A 72 -1.07 -5.62 7.43
N VAL A 73 -1.87 -4.89 6.65
CA VAL A 73 -3.19 -5.34 6.20
C VAL A 73 -3.07 -6.45 5.14
N ASN A 74 -2.08 -6.37 4.26
CA ASN A 74 -1.82 -7.42 3.27
C ASN A 74 -1.47 -8.76 3.95
N PHE A 75 -0.51 -8.72 4.87
CA PHE A 75 0.01 -9.89 5.58
C PHE A 75 -0.54 -10.00 7.00
N ALA A 76 -1.81 -9.71 7.23
CA ALA A 76 -2.38 -9.65 8.59
C ALA A 76 -2.05 -10.90 9.44
N ASP A 77 -1.96 -12.08 8.81
CA ASP A 77 -1.57 -13.33 9.47
C ASP A 77 -0.05 -13.41 9.78
N GLU A 78 0.81 -12.87 8.92
CA GLU A 78 2.27 -12.89 9.12
C GLU A 78 2.76 -11.74 10.02
N LEU A 79 2.09 -10.59 10.00
CA LEU A 79 2.36 -9.47 10.90
C LEU A 79 2.06 -9.87 12.34
N ALA A 80 0.91 -10.51 12.60
CA ALA A 80 0.58 -11.02 13.92
C ALA A 80 1.64 -12.03 14.41
N ALA A 81 2.16 -12.87 13.52
CA ALA A 81 3.25 -13.80 13.82
C ALA A 81 4.60 -13.07 14.08
N TRP A 82 4.89 -11.99 13.36
CA TRP A 82 6.10 -11.18 13.55
C TRP A 82 6.07 -10.38 14.87
N GLU A 83 4.96 -9.73 15.20
CA GLU A 83 4.79 -8.98 16.46
C GLU A 83 4.90 -9.91 17.67
N THR A 84 4.33 -11.12 17.58
CA THR A 84 4.48 -12.17 18.60
C THR A 84 5.93 -12.59 18.81
N ARG A 85 6.75 -12.61 17.74
CA ARG A 85 8.20 -12.93 17.83
C ARG A 85 9.01 -11.79 18.43
N LYS A 86 8.62 -10.53 18.26
CA LYS A 86 9.30 -9.36 18.83
C LYS A 86 8.96 -9.08 20.30
N GLY A 87 7.80 -9.52 20.79
CA GLY A 87 7.34 -9.31 22.17
C GLY A 87 7.95 -10.24 23.24
N ARG A 88 8.96 -11.05 22.91
CA ARG A 88 9.65 -11.93 23.86
C ARG A 88 11.06 -11.41 24.15
N TRP A 89 11.17 -10.54 25.14
CA TRP A 89 12.38 -10.28 25.92
C TRP A 89 12.02 -10.27 27.39
#